data_AF-A0A7G9FC74-F1
#
_entry.id   AF-A0A7G9FC74-F1
#
_cell.length_a   1.000
_cell.length_b   1.000
_cell.length_c   1.000
_cell.angle_alpha   90.00
_cell.angle_beta   90.00
_cell.angle_gamma   90.00
#
_symmetry.space_group_name_H-M   'P 1'
#
loop_
_entity.id
_entity.type
_entity.pdbx_description
1 polymer ?
#
loop_
_entity_poly.entity_id
_entity_poly.type
_entity_poly.pdbx_seq_one_letter_code
_entity_poly.pdbx_strand_id
1 'polypeptide(L)'
;MNVRVKAFYKTALLCAAALALNIVTFLLVIYLRLPVFMDTIFTVALVFYAGLVPALIVAALYNPIMTILLCVIYGTEIFYFDFLYAICGILIVISTWIFSRNKKEFFFSHTVTVLYLLIIAFVSAFLTSFSASALNTFIRPLFGNLSRFSAIDDFYIAFQNLKFGTFLSYLLPRIPIIVLDRLISTFLGYGIYRVIKL
;
A
#
# COMPACT_ATOMS: atom_id res chain seq x y z
N MET A 1 16.60 -32.15 2.28
CA MET A 1 15.69 -31.06 2.71
C MET A 1 14.32 -31.26 2.08
N ASN A 2 13.28 -31.43 2.91
CA ASN A 2 11.91 -31.79 2.51
C ASN A 2 11.28 -30.75 1.56
N VAL A 3 10.44 -31.16 0.60
CA VAL A 3 9.90 -30.27 -0.46
C VAL A 3 9.09 -29.10 0.12
N ARG A 4 8.32 -29.36 1.20
CA ARG A 4 7.59 -28.31 1.92
C ARG A 4 8.51 -27.28 2.58
N VAL A 5 9.66 -27.72 3.08
CA VAL A 5 10.66 -26.87 3.72
C VAL A 5 11.31 -25.95 2.69
N LYS A 6 11.67 -26.48 1.50
CA LYS A 6 12.17 -25.67 0.37
C LYS A 6 11.16 -24.60 -0.06
N ALA A 7 9.89 -24.95 -0.18
CA ALA A 7 8.83 -24.01 -0.56
C ALA A 7 8.62 -22.92 0.49
N PHE A 8 8.67 -23.27 1.79
CA PHE A 8 8.57 -22.31 2.88
C PHE A 8 9.71 -21.27 2.83
N TYR A 9 10.96 -21.71 2.74
CA TYR A 9 12.11 -20.80 2.67
C TYR A 9 12.05 -19.87 1.45
N LYS A 10 11.63 -20.39 0.30
CA LYS A 10 11.44 -19.57 -0.91
C LYS A 10 10.39 -18.47 -0.68
N THR A 11 9.24 -18.81 -0.09
CA THR A 11 8.19 -17.82 0.22
C THR A 11 8.67 -16.80 1.25
N ALA A 12 9.37 -17.23 2.30
CA ALA A 12 9.93 -16.33 3.31
C ALA A 12 10.93 -15.34 2.69
N LEU A 13 11.81 -15.82 1.80
CA LEU A 13 12.74 -14.97 1.08
C LEU A 13 12.02 -13.95 0.18
N LEU A 14 10.95 -14.36 -0.50
CA LEU A 14 10.12 -13.46 -1.30
C LEU A 14 9.40 -12.41 -0.45
N CYS A 15 8.91 -12.77 0.73
CA CYS A 15 8.34 -11.81 1.67
C CYS A 15 9.37 -10.78 2.11
N ALA A 16 10.58 -11.23 2.49
CA ALA A 16 11.66 -10.36 2.91
C ALA A 16 12.10 -9.42 1.77
N ALA A 17 12.25 -9.95 0.55
CA ALA A 17 12.58 -9.16 -0.63
C ALA A 17 11.48 -8.14 -0.96
N ALA A 18 10.21 -8.53 -0.92
CA ALA A 18 9.10 -7.62 -1.19
C ALA A 18 9.05 -6.48 -0.17
N LEU A 19 9.21 -6.79 1.11
CA LEU A 19 9.28 -5.80 2.18
C LEU A 19 10.44 -4.81 1.97
N ALA A 20 11.66 -5.33 1.73
CA ALA A 20 12.84 -4.51 1.49
C ALA A 20 12.69 -3.61 0.26
N LEU A 21 12.17 -4.15 -0.85
CA LEU A 21 12.00 -3.39 -2.09
C LEU A 21 10.92 -2.33 -1.99
N ASN A 22 9.82 -2.59 -1.27
CA ASN A 22 8.83 -1.55 -0.94
C ASN A 22 9.45 -0.41 -0.12
N ILE A 23 10.27 -0.73 0.89
CA ILE A 23 10.98 0.27 1.70
C ILE A 23 11.91 1.11 0.81
N VAL A 24 12.73 0.48 -0.03
CA VAL A 24 13.63 1.19 -0.95
C VAL A 24 12.86 2.10 -1.90
N THR A 25 11.72 1.63 -2.42
CA THR A 25 10.90 2.39 -3.36
C THR A 25 10.28 3.61 -2.68
N PHE A 26 9.77 3.43 -1.46
CA PHE A 26 9.20 4.53 -0.68
C PHE A 26 10.27 5.55 -0.27
N LEU A 27 11.48 5.11 0.12
CA LEU A 27 12.59 6.01 0.38
C LEU A 27 12.98 6.82 -0.87
N LEU A 28 12.98 6.19 -2.05
CA LEU A 28 13.22 6.88 -3.32
C LEU A 28 12.13 7.92 -3.62
N VAL A 29 10.86 7.57 -3.39
CA VAL A 29 9.71 8.48 -3.52
C VAL A 29 9.86 9.70 -2.60
N ILE A 30 10.25 9.50 -1.34
CA ILE A 30 10.54 10.58 -0.40
C ILE A 30 11.68 11.45 -0.92
N TYR A 31 12.79 10.84 -1.34
CA TYR A 31 13.97 11.54 -1.85
C TYR A 31 13.63 12.42 -3.07
N LEU A 32 12.83 11.89 -4.00
CA LEU A 32 12.37 12.57 -5.21
C LEU A 32 11.18 13.50 -4.98
N ARG A 33 10.60 13.53 -3.76
CA ARG A 33 9.42 14.32 -3.39
C ARG A 33 8.22 14.07 -4.31
N LEU A 34 8.00 12.81 -4.72
CA LEU A 34 6.88 12.47 -5.59
C LEU A 34 5.57 12.45 -4.78
N PRO A 35 4.44 12.92 -5.35
CA PRO A 35 3.14 12.93 -4.69
C PRO A 35 2.42 11.57 -4.79
N VAL A 36 3.14 10.48 -4.50
CA VAL A 36 2.66 9.08 -4.50
C VAL A 36 3.32 8.32 -3.35
N PHE A 37 2.95 7.07 -3.08
CA PHE A 37 3.56 6.26 -2.02
C PHE A 37 4.46 5.17 -2.59
N MET A 38 3.99 4.41 -3.60
CA MET A 38 4.68 3.29 -4.25
C MET A 38 5.20 2.22 -3.30
N ASP A 39 4.58 2.10 -2.13
CA ASP A 39 4.99 1.29 -0.99
C ASP A 39 4.46 -0.15 -1.03
N THR A 40 3.79 -0.53 -2.11
CA THR A 40 3.04 -1.80 -2.20
C THR A 40 3.19 -2.51 -3.53
N ILE A 41 4.04 -2.00 -4.44
CA ILE A 41 4.32 -2.61 -5.75
C ILE A 41 4.67 -4.09 -5.56
N PHE A 42 5.62 -4.38 -4.67
CA PHE A 42 6.11 -5.73 -4.46
C PHE A 42 5.17 -6.55 -3.60
N THR A 43 4.38 -5.91 -2.74
CA THR A 43 3.28 -6.59 -2.02
C THR A 43 2.22 -7.09 -3.00
N VAL A 44 1.82 -6.28 -3.98
CA VAL A 44 0.89 -6.67 -5.03
C VAL A 44 1.47 -7.80 -5.88
N ALA A 45 2.74 -7.69 -6.30
CA ALA A 45 3.43 -8.78 -7.00
C ALA A 45 3.40 -10.09 -6.20
N LEU A 46 3.60 -9.99 -4.88
CA LEU A 46 3.55 -11.14 -3.96
C LEU A 46 2.15 -11.76 -3.86
N VAL A 47 1.08 -10.97 -3.94
CA VAL A 47 -0.29 -11.52 -4.04
C VAL A 47 -0.43 -12.39 -5.28
N PHE A 48 0.02 -11.90 -6.44
CA PHE A 48 -0.03 -12.67 -7.69
C PHE A 48 0.88 -13.89 -7.68
N TYR A 49 2.03 -13.84 -6.99
CA TYR A 49 2.99 -14.94 -6.96
C TYR A 49 2.64 -15.99 -5.88
N ALA A 50 2.60 -15.57 -4.62
CA ALA A 50 2.52 -16.43 -3.44
C ALA A 50 1.13 -16.45 -2.75
N GLY A 51 0.21 -15.58 -3.17
CA GLY A 51 -1.18 -15.56 -2.69
C GLY A 51 -1.39 -14.66 -1.46
N LEU A 52 -2.54 -14.85 -0.81
CA LEU A 52 -3.05 -13.95 0.23
C LEU A 52 -2.15 -13.87 1.46
N VAL A 53 -1.88 -15.02 2.10
CA VAL A 53 -1.25 -15.05 3.43
C VAL A 53 0.15 -14.42 3.44
N PRO A 54 1.07 -14.75 2.50
CA PRO A 54 2.39 -14.13 2.47
C PRO A 54 2.31 -12.61 2.27
N ALA A 55 1.41 -12.14 1.41
CA ALA A 55 1.21 -10.72 1.15
C ALA A 55 0.60 -9.98 2.35
N LEU A 56 -0.32 -10.60 3.11
CA LEU A 56 -0.87 -10.02 4.33
C LEU A 56 0.20 -9.79 5.38
N ILE A 57 1.14 -10.74 5.54
CA ILE A 57 2.26 -10.59 6.47
C ILE A 57 3.11 -9.36 6.09
N VAL A 58 3.48 -9.24 4.80
CA VAL A 58 4.26 -8.08 4.32
C VAL A 58 3.50 -6.77 4.52
N ALA A 59 2.21 -6.73 4.18
CA ALA A 59 1.37 -5.55 4.33
C ALA A 59 1.22 -5.12 5.80
N ALA A 60 1.05 -6.07 6.71
CA ALA A 60 0.91 -5.79 8.14
C ALA A 60 2.22 -5.27 8.77
N LEU A 61 3.37 -5.77 8.30
CA LEU A 61 4.68 -5.40 8.85
C LEU A 61 5.25 -4.10 8.26
N TYR A 62 4.87 -3.75 7.03
CA TYR A 62 5.46 -2.62 6.31
C TYR A 62 5.40 -1.31 7.10
N ASN A 63 4.21 -0.86 7.51
CA ASN A 63 4.07 0.45 8.17
C ASN A 63 4.75 0.52 9.55
N PRO A 64 4.64 -0.48 10.43
CA PRO A 64 5.44 -0.52 11.66
C PRO A 64 6.95 -0.41 11.41
N ILE A 65 7.48 -1.18 10.47
CA ILE A 65 8.92 -1.18 10.15
C ILE A 65 9.33 0.16 9.55
N MET A 66 8.57 0.67 8.59
CA MET A 66 8.87 1.95 7.95
C MET A 66 8.83 3.10 8.94
N THR A 67 7.85 3.12 9.86
CA THR A 67 7.76 4.13 10.92
C THR A 67 9.00 4.11 11.81
N ILE A 68 9.42 2.93 12.27
CA ILE A 68 10.65 2.78 13.07
C ILE A 68 11.87 3.28 12.29
N LEU A 69 12.00 2.89 11.01
CA LEU A 69 13.12 3.32 10.17
C LEU A 69 13.17 4.84 9.99
N LEU A 70 12.04 5.48 9.70
CA LEU A 70 11.97 6.93 9.56
C LEU A 70 12.33 7.64 10.86
N CYS A 71 11.88 7.13 12.01
CA CYS A 71 12.22 7.69 13.31
C CYS A 71 13.74 7.61 13.58
N VAL A 72 14.37 6.48 13.24
CA VAL A 72 15.83 6.30 13.35
C VAL A 72 16.59 7.24 12.41
N ILE A 73 16.13 7.38 11.16
CA ILE A 73 16.78 8.23 10.15
C ILE A 73 16.69 9.71 10.51
N TYR A 74 15.53 10.18 10.98
CA TYR A 74 15.27 11.60 11.26
C TYR A 74 15.46 11.99 12.73
N GLY A 75 15.74 11.03 13.62
CA GLY A 75 15.91 11.28 15.05
C GLY A 75 14.64 11.74 15.76
N THR A 76 13.46 11.30 15.28
CA THR A 76 12.15 11.69 15.84
C THR A 76 11.58 10.61 16.76
N GLU A 77 10.65 10.99 17.63
CA GLU A 77 9.91 10.03 18.46
C GLU A 77 8.96 9.17 17.62
N ILE A 78 8.70 7.95 18.09
CA ILE A 78 7.79 7.01 17.43
C ILE A 78 6.34 7.45 17.65
N PHE A 79 5.65 7.78 16.56
CA PHE A 79 4.22 8.03 16.58
C PHE A 79 3.44 6.76 16.24
N TYR A 80 2.96 6.04 17.26
CA TYR A 80 2.31 4.73 17.10
C TYR A 80 1.06 4.72 16.21
N PHE A 81 0.39 5.86 16.03
CA PHE A 81 -0.74 5.96 15.10
C PHE A 81 -0.33 5.59 13.66
N ASP A 82 0.91 5.87 13.26
CA ASP A 82 1.38 5.58 11.90
C ASP A 82 1.41 4.07 11.61
N PHE A 83 1.50 3.23 12.65
CA PHE A 83 1.43 1.77 12.49
C PHE A 83 0.04 1.34 12.00
N LEU A 84 -1.02 2.08 12.36
CA LEU A 84 -2.40 1.74 12.00
C LEU A 84 -2.64 1.87 10.50
N TYR A 85 -1.82 2.62 9.77
CA TYR A 85 -1.89 2.67 8.31
C TYR A 85 -1.63 1.31 7.66
N ALA A 86 -1.10 0.31 8.39
CA ALA A 86 -1.02 -1.09 7.94
C ALA A 86 -2.38 -1.62 7.44
N ILE A 87 -3.50 -1.08 7.95
CA ILE A 87 -4.84 -1.42 7.47
C ILE A 87 -5.02 -1.13 5.97
N CYS A 88 -4.39 -0.07 5.45
CA CYS A 88 -4.45 0.29 4.04
C CYS A 88 -3.80 -0.82 3.19
N GLY A 89 -2.57 -1.22 3.55
CA GLY A 89 -1.85 -2.32 2.90
C GLY A 89 -2.65 -3.63 2.94
N ILE A 90 -3.27 -3.95 4.07
CA ILE A 90 -4.11 -5.14 4.23
C ILE A 90 -5.31 -5.09 3.28
N LEU A 91 -6.01 -3.96 3.20
CA LEU A 91 -7.16 -3.79 2.28
C LEU A 91 -6.75 -3.89 0.81
N ILE A 92 -5.57 -3.39 0.45
CA ILE A 92 -4.98 -3.56 -0.89
C ILE A 92 -4.74 -5.04 -1.18
N VAL A 93 -4.17 -5.79 -0.24
CA VAL A 93 -3.91 -7.22 -0.40
C VAL A 93 -5.21 -8.00 -0.55
N ILE A 94 -6.20 -7.74 0.29
CA ILE A 94 -7.51 -8.42 0.24
C ILE A 94 -8.21 -8.14 -1.10
N SER A 95 -8.31 -6.88 -1.49
CA SER A 95 -8.95 -6.49 -2.75
C SER A 95 -8.23 -7.09 -3.95
N THR A 96 -6.90 -6.98 -4.02
CA THR A 96 -6.09 -7.60 -5.07
C THR A 96 -6.34 -9.09 -5.14
N TRP A 97 -6.27 -9.80 -4.01
CA TRP A 97 -6.44 -11.24 -3.97
C TRP A 97 -7.83 -11.70 -4.40
N ILE A 98 -8.90 -11.00 -3.98
CA ILE A 98 -10.28 -11.34 -4.36
C ILE A 98 -10.43 -11.38 -5.88
N PHE A 99 -9.89 -10.38 -6.59
CA PHE A 99 -9.97 -10.30 -8.04
C PHE A 99 -8.86 -11.08 -8.75
N SER A 100 -7.76 -11.44 -8.07
CA SER A 100 -6.64 -12.20 -8.67
C SER A 100 -6.65 -13.69 -8.34
N ARG A 101 -7.63 -14.20 -7.57
CA ARG A 101 -7.66 -15.60 -7.11
C ARG A 101 -7.69 -16.60 -8.27
N ASN A 102 -8.44 -16.29 -9.33
CA ASN A 102 -8.51 -17.12 -10.52
C ASN A 102 -7.56 -16.58 -11.61
N LYS A 103 -6.28 -16.91 -11.47
CA LYS A 103 -5.23 -16.38 -12.35
C LYS A 103 -5.45 -16.67 -13.83
N LYS A 104 -6.25 -17.70 -14.20
CA LYS A 104 -6.55 -18.06 -15.59
C LYS A 104 -7.30 -16.94 -16.34
N GLU A 105 -8.10 -16.14 -15.63
CA GLU A 105 -8.86 -15.02 -16.19
C GLU A 105 -7.94 -13.94 -16.77
N PHE A 106 -6.76 -13.75 -16.17
CA PHE A 106 -5.72 -12.81 -16.63
C PHE A 106 -4.94 -13.30 -17.85
N PHE A 107 -5.20 -14.50 -18.37
CA PHE A 107 -4.55 -15.02 -19.58
C PHE A 107 -5.54 -15.19 -20.74
N PHE A 108 -6.81 -14.80 -20.56
CA PHE A 108 -7.82 -14.88 -21.62
C PHE A 108 -7.56 -13.87 -22.74
N SER A 109 -7.34 -12.60 -22.39
CA SER A 109 -6.93 -11.56 -23.33
C SER A 109 -6.24 -10.39 -22.61
N HIS A 110 -5.51 -9.58 -23.37
CA HIS A 110 -4.89 -8.36 -22.83
C HIS A 110 -5.95 -7.38 -22.30
N THR A 111 -7.08 -7.22 -22.99
CA THR A 111 -8.18 -6.34 -22.57
C THR A 111 -8.78 -6.79 -21.23
N VAL A 112 -9.02 -8.09 -21.06
CA VAL A 112 -9.53 -8.63 -19.79
C VAL A 112 -8.51 -8.40 -18.68
N THR A 113 -7.23 -8.65 -18.93
CA THR A 113 -6.16 -8.38 -17.96
C THR A 113 -6.18 -6.93 -17.49
N VAL A 114 -6.20 -5.98 -18.42
CA VAL A 114 -6.26 -4.54 -18.11
C VAL A 114 -7.50 -4.20 -17.29
N LEU A 115 -8.67 -4.75 -17.66
CA LEU A 115 -9.91 -4.53 -16.91
C LEU A 115 -9.81 -5.01 -15.46
N TYR A 116 -9.28 -6.20 -15.21
CA TYR A 116 -9.07 -6.71 -13.86
C TYR A 116 -8.09 -5.85 -13.06
N LEU A 117 -7.00 -5.40 -13.68
CA LEU A 117 -6.04 -4.51 -13.03
C LEU A 117 -6.66 -3.15 -12.68
N LEU A 118 -7.51 -2.59 -13.56
CA LEU A 118 -8.26 -1.37 -13.28
C LEU A 118 -9.23 -1.57 -12.11
N ILE A 119 -10.00 -2.68 -12.10
CA ILE A 119 -10.90 -3.01 -10.98
C ILE A 119 -10.12 -3.09 -9.67
N ILE A 120 -8.99 -3.80 -9.65
CA ILE A 120 -8.13 -3.90 -8.46
C ILE A 120 -7.65 -2.51 -8.03
N ALA A 121 -7.15 -1.70 -8.97
CA ALA A 121 -6.64 -0.36 -8.67
C ALA A 121 -7.73 0.55 -8.08
N PHE A 122 -8.91 0.62 -8.70
CA PHE A 122 -9.99 1.49 -8.23
C PHE A 122 -10.62 1.01 -6.92
N VAL A 123 -10.85 -0.30 -6.75
CA VAL A 123 -11.39 -0.84 -5.50
C VAL A 123 -10.40 -0.64 -4.35
N SER A 124 -9.12 -0.94 -4.57
CA SER A 124 -8.10 -0.72 -3.55
C SER A 124 -7.92 0.77 -3.24
N ALA A 125 -8.00 1.66 -4.24
CA ALA A 125 -7.93 3.11 -4.04
C ALA A 125 -9.09 3.64 -3.21
N PHE A 126 -10.32 3.17 -3.49
CA PHE A 126 -11.50 3.52 -2.71
C PHE A 126 -11.34 3.08 -1.24
N LEU A 127 -10.98 1.81 -1.02
CA LEU A 127 -10.84 1.24 0.33
C LEU A 127 -9.75 1.95 1.14
N THR A 128 -8.61 2.26 0.52
CA THR A 128 -7.49 2.94 1.19
C THR A 128 -7.76 4.42 1.44
N SER A 129 -8.37 5.12 0.48
CA SER A 129 -8.78 6.52 0.68
C SER A 129 -9.78 6.65 1.83
N PHE A 130 -10.77 5.74 1.87
CA PHE A 130 -11.77 5.72 2.92
C PHE A 130 -11.16 5.35 4.28
N SER A 131 -10.38 4.28 4.37
CA SER A 131 -9.81 3.81 5.64
C SER A 131 -8.78 4.79 6.20
N ALA A 132 -7.91 5.36 5.38
CA ALA A 132 -6.98 6.40 5.82
C ALA A 132 -7.72 7.65 6.32
N SER A 133 -8.82 8.03 5.68
CA SER A 133 -9.64 9.18 6.11
C SER A 133 -10.41 8.90 7.39
N ALA A 134 -10.91 7.68 7.56
CA ALA A 134 -11.54 7.23 8.80
C ALA A 134 -10.53 7.21 9.96
N LEU A 135 -9.33 6.65 9.75
CA LEU A 135 -8.26 6.66 10.76
C LEU A 135 -7.92 8.09 11.19
N ASN A 136 -7.73 9.00 10.23
CA ASN A 136 -7.38 10.39 10.54
C ASN A 136 -8.49 11.19 11.21
N THR A 137 -9.75 10.88 10.90
CA THR A 137 -10.89 11.61 11.46
C THR A 137 -11.26 11.11 12.84
N PHE A 138 -11.25 9.79 13.05
CA PHE A 138 -11.83 9.17 14.24
C PHE A 138 -10.79 8.62 15.22
N ILE A 139 -9.61 8.21 14.73
CA ILE A 139 -8.60 7.54 15.57
C ILE A 139 -7.43 8.46 15.90
N ARG A 140 -6.90 9.22 14.94
CA ARG A 140 -5.77 10.16 15.15
C ARG A 140 -5.99 11.11 16.34
N PRO A 141 -7.19 11.69 16.57
CA PRO A 141 -7.40 12.57 17.72
C PRO A 141 -7.13 11.91 19.08
N LEU A 142 -7.21 10.58 19.18
CA LEU A 142 -6.93 9.82 20.40
C LEU A 142 -5.43 9.75 20.74
N PHE A 143 -4.56 10.03 19.77
CA PHE A 143 -3.10 9.95 19.90
C PHE A 143 -2.43 11.34 20.04
N GLY A 144 -3.21 12.42 20.06
CA GLY A 144 -2.70 13.80 20.08
C GLY A 144 -2.17 14.28 18.72
N ASN A 145 -1.70 15.53 18.67
CA ASN A 145 -1.37 16.24 17.41
C ASN A 145 0.12 16.17 17.00
N LEU A 146 0.82 15.08 17.32
CA LEU A 146 2.30 15.11 17.36
C LEU A 146 3.06 14.64 16.12
N SER A 147 2.42 14.39 14.98
CA SER A 147 3.19 14.19 13.74
C SER A 147 2.53 14.77 12.50
N ARG A 148 3.32 15.42 11.64
CA ARG A 148 2.97 15.88 10.29
C ARG A 148 4.00 15.29 9.34
N PHE A 149 3.75 14.09 8.84
CA PHE A 149 4.69 13.41 7.93
C PHE A 149 4.19 13.31 6.49
N SER A 150 2.96 13.74 6.18
CA SER A 150 2.41 13.58 4.82
C SER A 150 2.06 14.91 4.16
N ALA A 151 2.39 15.04 2.87
CA ALA A 151 1.94 16.14 2.02
C ALA A 151 0.39 16.25 1.95
N ILE A 152 -0.33 15.18 2.31
CA ILE A 152 -1.80 15.18 2.41
C ILE A 152 -2.27 16.05 3.58
N ASP A 153 -1.47 16.23 4.63
CA ASP A 153 -1.82 17.11 5.74
C ASP A 153 -1.88 18.59 5.30
N ASP A 154 -1.07 19.00 4.31
CA ASP A 154 -1.12 20.36 3.76
C ASP A 154 -2.39 20.59 2.94
N PHE A 155 -2.78 19.60 2.12
CA PHE A 155 -4.06 19.68 1.40
C PHE A 155 -5.26 19.64 2.33
N TYR A 156 -5.19 18.87 3.42
CA TYR A 156 -6.25 18.85 4.44
C TYR A 156 -6.53 20.26 4.98
N ILE A 157 -5.49 21.05 5.26
CA ILE A 157 -5.63 22.44 5.75
C ILE A 157 -6.35 23.30 4.70
N ALA A 158 -6.01 23.16 3.42
CA ALA A 158 -6.67 23.89 2.35
C ALA A 158 -8.18 23.58 2.28
N PHE A 159 -8.58 22.31 2.40
CA PHE A 159 -9.99 21.92 2.40
C PHE A 159 -10.74 22.33 3.67
N GLN A 160 -10.06 22.35 4.83
CA GLN A 160 -10.62 22.92 6.06
C GLN A 160 -10.91 24.42 5.91
N ASN A 161 -10.01 25.17 5.28
CA ASN A 161 -10.22 26.59 5.00
C ASN A 161 -11.40 26.84 4.06
N LEU A 162 -11.75 25.86 3.22
CA LEU A 162 -12.95 25.85 2.37
C LEU A 162 -14.23 25.38 3.11
N LYS A 163 -14.17 25.20 4.43
CA LYS A 163 -15.28 24.77 5.31
C LYS A 163 -15.82 23.35 5.03
N PHE A 164 -15.01 22.46 4.46
CA PHE A 164 -15.37 21.04 4.39
C PHE A 164 -15.29 20.38 5.77
N GLY A 165 -16.16 19.39 6.02
CA GLY A 165 -16.09 18.59 7.24
C GLY A 165 -14.79 17.77 7.32
N THR A 166 -14.30 17.49 8.53
CA THR A 166 -13.01 16.83 8.80
C THR A 166 -12.74 15.60 7.96
N PHE A 167 -13.74 14.72 7.84
CA PHE A 167 -13.63 13.52 7.01
C PHE A 167 -13.42 13.84 5.53
N LEU A 168 -14.18 14.79 4.97
CA LEU A 168 -14.08 15.18 3.56
C LEU A 168 -12.76 15.91 3.26
N SER A 169 -12.29 16.75 4.18
CA SER A 169 -11.00 17.43 4.07
C SER A 169 -9.84 16.44 4.02
N TYR A 170 -9.98 15.28 4.65
CA TYR A 170 -9.03 14.18 4.58
C TYR A 170 -9.22 13.30 3.33
N LEU A 171 -10.46 13.11 2.87
CA LEU A 171 -10.80 12.19 1.78
C LEU A 171 -10.49 12.79 0.40
N LEU A 172 -10.95 14.01 0.13
CA LEU A 172 -10.91 14.59 -1.21
C LEU A 172 -9.48 14.75 -1.78
N PRO A 173 -8.48 15.22 -1.01
CA PRO A 173 -7.11 15.28 -1.50
C PRO A 173 -6.50 13.90 -1.79
N ARG A 174 -6.95 12.87 -1.07
CA ARG A 174 -6.40 11.52 -1.19
C ARG A 174 -6.82 10.82 -2.46
N ILE A 175 -8.03 11.05 -2.94
CA ILE A 175 -8.57 10.37 -4.12
C ILE A 175 -7.61 10.43 -5.32
N PRO A 176 -7.19 11.61 -5.82
CA PRO A 176 -6.32 11.66 -7.01
C PRO A 176 -4.94 11.02 -6.76
N ILE A 177 -4.34 11.26 -5.59
CA ILE A 177 -3.02 10.73 -5.21
C ILE A 177 -3.06 9.21 -5.11
N ILE A 178 -4.02 8.68 -4.37
CA ILE A 178 -4.16 7.25 -4.13
C ILE A 178 -4.60 6.53 -5.42
N VAL A 179 -5.50 7.10 -6.22
CA VAL A 179 -5.87 6.48 -7.51
C VAL A 179 -4.66 6.35 -8.43
N LEU A 180 -3.85 7.41 -8.58
CA LEU A 180 -2.63 7.36 -9.38
C LEU A 180 -1.64 6.31 -8.83
N ASP A 181 -1.40 6.36 -7.52
CA ASP A 181 -0.51 5.45 -6.82
C ASP A 181 -0.94 3.98 -6.95
N ARG A 182 -2.25 3.69 -6.86
CA ARG A 182 -2.80 2.34 -7.05
C ARG A 182 -2.72 1.88 -8.50
N LEU A 183 -2.97 2.76 -9.47
CA LEU A 183 -2.76 2.43 -10.88
C LEU A 183 -1.31 2.02 -11.13
N ILE A 184 -0.35 2.81 -10.68
CA ILE A 184 1.07 2.49 -10.83
C ILE A 184 1.41 1.17 -10.11
N SER A 185 1.02 1.05 -8.84
CA SER A 185 1.40 -0.10 -8.01
C SER A 185 0.78 -1.42 -8.48
N THR A 186 -0.48 -1.39 -8.92
CA THR A 186 -1.17 -2.57 -9.41
C THR A 186 -0.59 -3.05 -10.75
N PHE A 187 -0.34 -2.13 -11.68
CA PHE A 187 0.21 -2.48 -12.99
C PHE A 187 1.67 -2.94 -12.90
N LEU A 188 2.52 -2.24 -12.13
CA LEU A 188 3.91 -2.65 -11.92
C LEU A 188 3.98 -3.97 -11.14
N GLY A 189 3.15 -4.15 -10.11
CA GLY A 189 3.10 -5.40 -9.35
C GLY A 189 2.72 -6.60 -10.22
N TYR A 190 1.73 -6.45 -11.11
CA TYR A 190 1.39 -7.48 -12.10
C TYR A 190 2.50 -7.69 -13.13
N GLY A 191 3.12 -6.61 -13.62
CA GLY A 191 4.25 -6.68 -14.56
C GLY A 191 5.42 -7.48 -14.01
N ILE A 192 5.82 -7.21 -12.76
CA ILE A 192 6.86 -7.99 -12.04
C ILE A 192 6.47 -9.46 -11.94
N TYR A 193 5.21 -9.75 -11.57
CA TYR A 193 4.72 -11.13 -11.55
C TYR A 193 4.85 -11.83 -12.91
N ARG A 194 4.58 -11.13 -14.01
CA ARG A 194 4.71 -11.68 -15.37
C ARG A 194 6.17 -11.98 -15.71
N VAL A 195 7.11 -11.09 -15.38
CA VAL A 195 8.54 -11.29 -15.62
C VAL A 195 9.10 -12.48 -14.84
N ILE A 196 8.68 -12.67 -13.57
CA ILE A 196 9.16 -13.78 -12.73
C ILE A 196 8.57 -15.14 -13.17
N LYS A 197 7.40 -15.14 -13.82
CA LYS A 197 6.73 -16.38 -14.27
C LYS A 197 7.16 -16.83 -15.68
N LEU A 198 7.63 -15.91 -16.51
CA LEU A 198 8.26 -16.21 -17.80
C LEU A 198 9.58 -16.97 -17.59
#